data_AF-A0A9R1NKA0-F1
#
_entry.id   AF-A0A9R1NKA0-F1
#
_cell.length_a   1.000
_cell.length_b   1.000
_cell.length_c   1.000
_cell.angle_alpha   90.00
_cell.angle_beta   90.00
_cell.angle_gamma   90.00
#
_symmetry.space_group_name_H-M   'P 1'
#
loop_
_entity.id
_entity.type
_entity.pdbx_description
1 polymer ?
#
loop_
_entity_poly.entity_id
_entity_poly.type
_entity_poly.pdbx_seq_one_letter_code
_entity_poly.pdbx_strand_id
1 'polypeptide(L)'
;MAASASYLSLVVLVALAAVVSGQLSPTFYDTSCTRALATIKSGVMAAVSSDPRMGASLLRLHFHDCFVQGCDASVLLSGMEQNAIPNNGSLRGFGVIDSIKTQIEAICAQTVSCADILTVAARDSVVALGGPSWKSLWEEGIP
;
A
#
# COMPACT_ATOMS: atom_id res chain seq x y z
N MET A 1 -30.28 16.85 -31.60
CA MET A 1 -30.75 15.70 -30.80
C MET A 1 -29.61 14.77 -30.37
N ALA A 2 -28.71 14.34 -31.26
CA ALA A 2 -27.57 13.48 -30.88
C ALA A 2 -26.54 14.18 -29.98
N ALA A 3 -26.15 15.43 -30.28
CA ALA A 3 -25.16 16.16 -29.48
C ALA A 3 -25.63 16.44 -28.04
N SER A 4 -26.91 16.82 -27.87
CA SER A 4 -27.54 17.05 -26.57
C SER A 4 -27.61 15.77 -25.72
N ALA A 5 -27.80 14.60 -26.34
CA ALA A 5 -27.74 13.31 -25.64
C ALA A 5 -26.30 12.95 -25.21
N SER A 6 -25.29 13.23 -26.04
CA SER A 6 -23.87 13.04 -25.67
C SER A 6 -23.43 13.92 -24.49
N TYR A 7 -23.84 15.19 -24.45
CA TYR A 7 -23.52 16.06 -23.31
C TYR A 7 -24.20 15.59 -22.02
N LEU A 8 -25.45 15.12 -22.11
CA LEU A 8 -26.16 14.57 -20.96
C LEU A 8 -25.46 13.30 -20.43
N SER A 9 -25.05 12.39 -21.32
CA SER A 9 -24.30 11.19 -20.95
C SER A 9 -22.95 11.51 -20.30
N LEU A 10 -22.23 12.53 -20.81
CA LEU A 10 -20.97 12.97 -20.23
C LEU A 10 -21.16 13.57 -18.82
N VAL A 11 -22.19 14.41 -18.63
CA VAL A 11 -22.53 14.99 -17.33
C VAL A 11 -22.93 13.90 -16.32
N VAL A 12 -23.68 12.89 -16.75
CA VAL A 12 -24.04 11.73 -15.91
C VAL A 12 -22.80 10.92 -15.52
N LEU A 13 -21.87 10.68 -16.44
CA LEU A 13 -20.61 9.98 -16.17
C LEU A 13 -19.73 10.74 -15.16
N VAL A 14 -19.62 12.06 -15.31
CA VAL A 14 -18.86 12.93 -14.39
C VAL A 14 -19.53 12.98 -13.01
N ALA A 15 -20.86 13.06 -12.96
CA ALA A 15 -21.60 13.05 -11.70
C ALA A 15 -21.46 11.71 -10.96
N LEU A 16 -21.46 10.58 -11.68
CA LEU A 16 -21.25 9.24 -11.12
C LEU A 16 -19.81 9.06 -10.59
N ALA A 17 -18.81 9.64 -11.26
CA ALA A 17 -17.44 9.61 -10.76
C ALA A 17 -17.27 10.42 -9.46
N ALA A 18 -18.01 11.52 -9.30
CA ALA A 18 -17.95 12.39 -8.13
C ALA A 18 -18.56 11.78 -6.86
N VAL A 19 -19.38 10.73 -6.96
CA VAL A 19 -19.99 10.03 -5.80
C VAL A 19 -19.23 8.78 -5.36
N VAL A 20 -18.12 8.43 -6.03
CA VAL A 20 -17.28 7.31 -5.59
C VAL A 20 -16.49 7.71 -4.35
N SER A 21 -16.89 7.16 -3.20
CA SER A 21 -16.09 7.17 -1.98
C SER A 21 -15.28 5.89 -1.91
N GLY A 22 -13.95 5.98 -1.94
CA GLY A 22 -13.05 4.86 -1.70
C GLY A 22 -13.07 4.49 -0.21
N GLN A 23 -14.05 3.71 0.21
CA GLN A 23 -14.19 3.34 1.61
C GLN A 23 -13.21 2.21 1.95
N LEU A 24 -12.32 2.48 2.89
CA LEU A 24 -11.37 1.49 3.42
C LEU A 24 -12.11 0.53 4.36
N SER A 25 -11.75 -0.75 4.31
CA SER A 25 -12.35 -1.80 5.14
C SER A 25 -11.28 -2.74 5.71
N PRO A 26 -11.25 -2.95 7.05
CA PRO A 26 -10.43 -3.95 7.72
C PRO A 26 -10.46 -5.36 7.12
N THR A 27 -11.51 -5.69 6.38
CA THR A 27 -11.77 -7.02 5.84
C THR A 27 -11.71 -7.07 4.32
N PHE A 28 -11.15 -6.03 3.66
CA PHE A 28 -11.21 -5.87 2.20
C PHE A 28 -10.65 -7.08 1.43
N TYR A 29 -9.61 -7.75 1.94
CA TYR A 29 -8.96 -8.90 1.29
C TYR A 29 -9.33 -10.26 1.90
N ASP A 30 -10.24 -10.33 2.88
CA ASP A 30 -10.54 -11.55 3.64
C ASP A 30 -11.07 -12.71 2.78
N THR A 31 -11.60 -12.40 1.59
CA THR A 31 -12.10 -13.39 0.64
C THR A 31 -11.24 -13.48 -0.62
N SER A 32 -10.77 -12.33 -1.14
CA SER A 32 -10.04 -12.24 -2.40
C SER A 32 -8.56 -12.61 -2.28
N CYS A 33 -7.94 -12.39 -1.11
CA CYS A 33 -6.57 -12.81 -0.85
C CYS A 33 -6.31 -13.14 0.62
N THR A 34 -6.82 -14.28 1.06
CA THR A 34 -6.80 -14.72 2.47
C THR A 34 -5.41 -14.86 3.10
N ARG A 35 -4.35 -14.98 2.28
CA ARG A 35 -2.96 -15.10 2.75
C ARG A 35 -2.16 -13.79 2.67
N ALA A 36 -2.78 -12.67 2.27
CA ALA A 36 -2.08 -11.40 2.08
C ALA A 36 -1.35 -10.94 3.35
N LEU A 37 -2.07 -10.75 4.47
CA LEU A 37 -1.49 -10.26 5.72
C LEU A 37 -0.35 -11.15 6.24
N ALA A 38 -0.56 -12.47 6.24
CA ALA A 38 0.47 -13.43 6.68
C ALA A 38 1.72 -13.38 5.79
N THR A 39 1.55 -13.20 4.48
CA THR A 39 2.67 -13.11 3.53
C THR A 39 3.46 -11.82 3.74
N ILE A 40 2.78 -10.68 3.91
CA ILE A 40 3.43 -9.40 4.19
C ILE A 40 4.21 -9.48 5.52
N LYS A 41 3.56 -9.97 6.58
CA LYS A 41 4.17 -10.14 7.89
C LYS A 41 5.43 -10.99 7.84
N SER A 42 5.38 -12.13 7.14
CA SER A 42 6.54 -13.00 6.97
C SER A 42 7.69 -12.29 6.24
N GLY A 43 7.39 -11.57 5.16
CA GLY A 43 8.40 -10.84 4.40
C GLY A 43 9.05 -9.71 5.20
N VAL A 44 8.25 -8.97 5.97
CA VAL A 44 8.73 -7.90 6.87
C VAL A 44 9.60 -8.49 7.98
N MET A 45 9.14 -9.53 8.67
CA MET A 45 9.90 -10.19 9.74
C MET A 45 11.25 -10.72 9.24
N ALA A 46 11.28 -11.33 8.05
CA ALA A 46 12.52 -11.79 7.44
C ALA A 46 13.47 -10.62 7.14
N ALA A 47 12.95 -9.52 6.58
CA ALA A 47 13.74 -8.35 6.26
C ALA A 47 14.30 -7.65 7.52
N VAL A 48 13.48 -7.49 8.57
CA VAL A 48 13.88 -6.91 9.86
C VAL A 48 14.86 -7.81 10.60
N SER A 49 14.66 -9.13 10.56
CA SER A 49 15.60 -10.08 11.16
C SER A 49 16.98 -10.05 10.47
N SER A 50 17.03 -9.79 9.17
CA SER A 50 18.29 -9.65 8.43
C SER A 50 18.94 -8.28 8.64
N ASP A 51 18.15 -7.22 8.75
CA ASP A 51 18.60 -5.85 9.00
C ASP A 51 17.55 -5.12 9.86
N PRO A 52 17.78 -4.94 11.17
CA PRO A 52 16.84 -4.25 12.05
C PRO A 52 16.50 -2.82 11.59
N ARG A 53 17.40 -2.15 10.86
CA ARG A 53 17.14 -0.81 10.31
C ARG A 53 16.09 -0.84 9.20
N MET A 54 15.82 -2.00 8.61
CA MET A 54 14.79 -2.14 7.59
C MET A 54 13.40 -1.80 8.14
N GLY A 55 13.12 -2.09 9.41
CA GLY A 55 11.82 -1.75 10.00
C GLY A 55 11.57 -0.23 10.00
N ALA A 56 12.56 0.55 10.42
CA ALA A 56 12.51 2.01 10.34
C ALA A 56 12.45 2.51 8.88
N SER A 57 13.10 1.80 7.96
CA SER A 57 13.12 2.17 6.54
C SER A 57 11.75 1.99 5.88
N LEU A 58 11.05 0.89 6.17
CA LEU A 58 9.71 0.59 5.64
C LEU A 58 8.66 1.53 6.23
N LEU A 59 8.73 1.84 7.52
CA LEU A 59 7.90 2.86 8.15
C LEU A 59 8.09 4.23 7.48
N ARG A 60 9.35 4.62 7.25
CA ARG A 60 9.68 5.87 6.56
C ARG A 60 9.17 5.87 5.11
N LEU A 61 9.27 4.76 4.40
CA LEU A 61 8.80 4.64 3.02
C LEU A 61 7.29 4.88 2.93
N HIS A 62 6.50 4.27 3.83
CA HIS A 62 5.06 4.52 3.92
C HIS A 62 4.73 5.98 4.28
N PHE A 63 5.47 6.59 5.20
CA PHE A 63 5.31 8.01 5.51
C PHE A 63 5.53 8.89 4.27
N HIS A 64 6.59 8.64 3.50
CA HIS A 64 6.91 9.42 2.30
C HIS A 64 5.91 9.23 1.16
N ASP A 65 5.29 8.04 1.04
CA ASP A 65 4.17 7.80 0.14
C ASP A 65 2.99 8.69 0.54
N CYS A 66 2.48 8.51 1.76
CA CYS A 66 1.28 9.20 2.23
C CYS A 66 1.38 10.74 2.26
N PHE A 67 2.59 11.30 2.42
CA PHE A 67 2.79 12.75 2.45
C PHE A 67 2.79 13.41 1.07
N VAL A 68 3.00 12.64 0.00
CA VAL A 68 3.00 13.14 -1.36
C VAL A 68 1.78 12.58 -2.07
N GLN A 69 0.76 13.42 -2.27
CA GLN A 69 -0.46 13.09 -3.03
C GLN A 69 -1.35 11.97 -2.43
N GLY A 70 -0.92 11.32 -1.35
CA GLY A 70 -1.70 10.35 -0.58
C GLY A 70 -1.03 8.98 -0.54
N CYS A 71 -1.64 8.02 0.16
CA CYS A 71 -1.10 6.66 0.24
C CYS A 71 -1.50 5.88 -1.01
N ASP A 72 -0.81 6.11 -2.12
CA ASP A 72 -1.16 5.57 -3.45
C ASP A 72 -0.02 4.77 -4.11
N ALA A 73 1.08 4.52 -3.38
CA ALA A 73 2.29 3.86 -3.85
C ALA A 73 3.04 4.61 -4.98
N SER A 74 2.76 5.88 -5.20
CA SER A 74 3.47 6.73 -6.16
C SER A 74 4.98 6.75 -5.90
N VAL A 75 5.41 6.67 -4.63
CA VAL A 75 6.84 6.66 -4.25
C VAL A 75 7.59 5.43 -4.77
N LEU A 76 6.88 4.33 -5.06
CA LEU A 76 7.48 3.10 -5.59
C LEU A 76 7.78 3.19 -7.09
N LEU A 77 7.20 4.16 -7.80
CA LEU A 77 7.47 4.37 -9.21
C LEU A 77 8.83 5.06 -9.39
N SER A 78 9.65 4.51 -10.28
CA SER A 78 10.93 5.13 -10.64
C SER A 78 10.67 6.48 -11.31
N GLY A 79 11.17 7.58 -10.72
CA GLY A 79 10.91 8.90 -11.29
C GLY A 79 11.13 10.05 -10.32
N MET A 80 10.25 11.05 -10.41
CA MET A 80 10.39 12.35 -9.74
C MET A 80 10.46 12.22 -8.22
N GLU A 81 9.62 11.37 -7.62
CA GLU A 81 9.55 11.25 -6.16
C GLU A 81 10.78 10.55 -5.59
N GLN A 82 11.23 9.44 -6.18
CA GLN A 82 12.45 8.75 -5.72
C GLN A 82 13.70 9.62 -5.87
N ASN A 83 13.76 10.44 -6.92
CA ASN A 83 14.89 11.34 -7.18
C ASN A 83 14.75 12.71 -6.50
N ALA A 84 13.65 12.96 -5.78
CA ALA A 84 13.46 14.20 -5.04
C ALA A 84 14.54 14.33 -3.95
N ILE A 85 14.91 15.57 -3.61
CA ILE A 85 15.93 15.89 -2.60
C ILE A 85 15.80 15.08 -1.30
N PRO A 86 14.60 14.91 -0.69
CA PRO A 86 14.50 14.15 0.56
C PRO A 86 14.68 12.63 0.41
N ASN A 87 14.58 12.12 -0.83
CA ASN A 87 14.44 10.69 -1.13
C ASN A 87 15.68 10.11 -1.83
N ASN A 88 16.35 10.90 -2.67
CA ASN A 88 17.46 10.46 -3.51
C ASN A 88 18.64 9.94 -2.65
N GLY A 89 18.99 8.67 -2.83
CA GLY A 89 20.02 7.98 -2.03
C GLY A 89 19.67 7.84 -0.54
N SER A 90 18.41 8.09 -0.16
CA SER A 90 17.97 8.22 1.22
C SER A 90 16.86 7.23 1.57
N LEU A 91 15.81 7.14 0.74
CA LEU A 91 14.80 6.10 0.89
C LEU A 91 15.39 4.73 0.52
N ARG A 92 14.95 3.70 1.24
CA ARG A 92 15.34 2.30 1.02
C ARG A 92 14.21 1.38 1.43
N GLY A 93 14.31 0.11 1.04
CA GLY A 93 13.29 -0.90 1.28
C GLY A 93 12.43 -1.24 0.05
N PHE A 94 12.65 -0.56 -1.09
CA PHE A 94 11.95 -0.85 -2.36
C PHE A 94 12.01 -2.34 -2.74
N GLY A 95 13.19 -2.95 -2.71
CA GLY A 95 13.33 -4.39 -3.03
C GLY A 95 12.63 -5.34 -2.04
N VAL A 96 12.41 -4.92 -0.79
CA VAL A 96 11.61 -5.69 0.18
C VAL A 96 10.14 -5.65 -0.22
N ILE A 97 9.63 -4.47 -0.57
CA ILE A 97 8.26 -4.30 -1.05
C ILE A 97 8.05 -5.07 -2.36
N ASP A 98 8.99 -5.01 -3.30
CA ASP A 98 8.92 -5.76 -4.56
C ASP A 98 8.91 -7.27 -4.32
N SER A 99 9.73 -7.78 -3.39
CA SER A 99 9.75 -9.19 -3.03
C SER A 99 8.44 -9.65 -2.39
N ILE A 100 7.86 -8.85 -1.49
CA ILE A 100 6.56 -9.13 -0.89
C ILE A 100 5.47 -9.11 -1.96
N LYS A 101 5.46 -8.08 -2.82
CA LYS A 101 4.50 -7.95 -3.93
C LYS A 101 4.59 -9.16 -4.87
N THR A 102 5.79 -9.60 -5.22
CA THR A 102 6.01 -10.79 -6.07
C THR A 102 5.39 -12.04 -5.45
N GLN A 103 5.57 -12.25 -4.14
CA GLN A 103 4.97 -13.38 -3.44
C GLN A 103 3.45 -13.29 -3.40
N ILE A 104 2.89 -12.11 -3.16
CA ILE A 104 1.45 -11.88 -3.16
C ILE A 104 0.84 -12.10 -4.54
N GLU A 105 1.49 -11.62 -5.61
CA GLU A 105 1.03 -11.84 -6.99
C GLU A 105 1.02 -13.32 -7.37
N ALA A 106 1.92 -14.12 -6.82
CA ALA A 106 1.90 -15.58 -7.00
C ALA A 106 0.74 -16.27 -6.25
N ILE A 107 0.13 -15.60 -5.27
CA ILE A 107 -0.99 -16.10 -4.47
C ILE A 107 -2.34 -15.61 -5.02
N CYS A 108 -2.42 -14.32 -5.34
CA CYS A 108 -3.64 -13.62 -5.72
C CYS A 108 -3.28 -12.50 -6.71
N ALA A 109 -3.16 -12.88 -7.98
CA ALA A 109 -2.75 -11.97 -9.05
C ALA A 109 -3.63 -10.71 -9.10
N GLN A 110 -2.99 -9.55 -9.24
CA GLN A 110 -3.59 -8.23 -9.43
C GLN A 110 -4.66 -7.87 -8.39
N THR A 111 -4.56 -8.44 -7.18
CA THR A 111 -5.59 -8.28 -6.15
C THR A 111 -5.19 -7.24 -5.11
N VAL A 112 -4.03 -7.41 -4.47
CA VAL A 112 -3.59 -6.55 -3.36
C VAL A 112 -2.80 -5.36 -3.89
N SER A 113 -3.18 -4.15 -3.49
CA SER A 113 -2.48 -2.92 -3.93
C SER A 113 -1.10 -2.78 -3.27
N CYS A 114 -0.17 -2.07 -3.94
CA CYS A 114 1.13 -1.76 -3.35
C CYS A 114 1.03 -0.76 -2.18
N ALA A 115 0.05 0.13 -2.22
CA ALA A 115 -0.22 1.11 -1.16
C ALA A 115 -0.67 0.41 0.13
N ASP A 116 -1.49 -0.63 0.00
CA ASP A 116 -1.80 -1.51 1.10
C ASP A 116 -0.50 -2.16 1.57
N ILE A 117 0.25 -2.89 0.74
CA ILE A 117 1.52 -3.53 1.17
C ILE A 117 2.43 -2.60 2.00
N LEU A 118 2.62 -1.34 1.59
CA LEU A 118 3.35 -0.33 2.36
C LEU A 118 2.78 -0.09 3.77
N THR A 119 1.46 0.01 3.88
CA THR A 119 0.73 0.29 5.13
C THR A 119 0.95 -0.81 6.19
N VAL A 120 0.97 -2.10 5.83
CA VAL A 120 1.15 -3.22 6.79
C VAL A 120 2.61 -3.52 6.93
N ALA A 121 3.41 -3.31 5.89
CA ALA A 121 4.86 -3.34 6.05
C ALA A 121 5.32 -2.33 7.12
N ALA A 122 4.75 -1.12 7.14
CA ALA A 122 5.01 -0.14 8.17
C ALA A 122 4.54 -0.60 9.56
N ARG A 123 3.30 -1.10 9.67
CA ARG A 123 2.75 -1.62 10.93
C ARG A 123 3.57 -2.79 11.48
N ASP A 124 3.80 -3.80 10.66
CA ASP A 124 4.53 -5.01 11.03
C ASP A 124 5.99 -4.69 11.37
N SER A 125 6.57 -3.67 10.74
CA SER A 125 7.91 -3.18 11.09
C SER A 125 7.99 -2.59 12.49
N VAL A 126 6.97 -1.81 12.90
CA VAL A 126 6.90 -1.28 14.26
C VAL A 126 6.74 -2.40 15.27
N VAL A 127 5.85 -3.35 15.00
CA VAL A 127 5.64 -4.53 15.86
C VAL A 127 6.92 -5.38 15.96
N ALA A 128 7.61 -5.63 14.84
CA ALA A 128 8.85 -6.40 14.79
C ALA A 128 9.98 -5.77 15.62
N LEU A 129 9.96 -4.45 15.79
CA LEU A 129 10.94 -3.70 16.60
C LEU A 129 10.47 -3.50 18.06
N GLY A 130 9.42 -4.19 18.50
CA GLY A 130 8.89 -4.12 19.87
C GLY A 130 7.97 -2.94 20.15
N GLY A 131 7.50 -2.25 19.10
CA GLY A 131 6.49 -1.21 19.22
C GLY A 131 5.06 -1.76 19.34
N PRO A 132 4.06 -0.87 19.46
CA PRO A 132 2.66 -1.28 19.57
C PRO A 132 2.14 -1.86 18.25
N SER A 133 1.16 -2.76 18.36
CA SER A 133 0.30 -3.12 17.22
C SER A 133 -0.89 -2.17 17.16
N TRP A 134 -1.43 -1.98 15.96
CA TRP A 134 -2.71 -1.34 15.73
C TRP A 134 -3.45 -2.05 14.61
N LYS A 135 -4.78 -1.93 14.62
CA LYS A 135 -5.61 -2.34 13.49
C LYS A 135 -5.34 -1.37 12.36
N SER A 136 -4.72 -1.86 11.29
CA SER A 136 -4.72 -1.13 10.02
C SER A 136 -6.12 -1.24 9.41
N LEU A 137 -6.48 -0.34 8.48
CA LEU A 137 -7.80 -0.33 7.82
C LEU A 137 -8.03 -1.53 6.86
N TRP A 138 -7.35 -2.64 7.12
CA TRP A 138 -7.33 -3.92 6.43
C TRP A 138 -6.94 -5.08 7.39
N GLU A 139 -7.20 -4.93 8.70
CA GLU A 139 -7.17 -6.06 9.64
C GLU A 139 -8.32 -6.03 10.68
N GLU A 140 -9.15 -7.09 10.69
CA GLU A 140 -9.69 -7.68 11.93
C GLU A 140 -9.34 -9.17 11.97
N GLY A 141 -8.83 -9.68 13.10
CA GLY A 141 -8.89 -11.12 13.37
C GLY A 141 -7.66 -11.81 13.96
N ILE A 142 -6.61 -11.10 14.37
CA ILE A 142 -5.56 -11.73 15.18
C ILE A 142 -5.56 -11.06 16.57
N PRO A 143 -5.99 -11.77 17.64
CA PRO A 143 -5.83 -11.30 19.00
C PRO A 143 -4.36 -11.16 19.41
#